data_AF-A0A8H5GHB0-F1
#
_entry.id   AF-A0A8H5GHB0-F1
#
_cell.length_a   1.000
_cell.length_b   1.000
_cell.length_c   1.000
_cell.angle_alpha   90.00
_cell.angle_beta   90.00
_cell.angle_gamma   90.00
#
_symmetry.space_group_name_H-M   'P 1'
#
loop_
_entity.id
_entity.type
_entity.pdbx_description
1 polymer ?
#
loop_
_entity_poly.entity_id
_entity_poly.type
_entity_poly.pdbx_seq_one_letter_code
_entity_poly.pdbx_strand_id
1 'polypeptide(L)'
;MAISSSTKVRTVRTNQKKPTKFKPQGPHKSNNQPRTSAKPTQTRRENLTLFDWLQVLDYVDDHPDLTQPQIVRYFETRSDNEGGSLKFSQGTLSKKLKPEAKEELRQCAQSHPDALSGKRARIVTRPDVEKCLILWVEDMECRGETVSGPMLVEKRRRIEEMLEVPDEQRLTGTGWITSFKKAYQMRERCRHGEAGSVDLRAVEKERQHLHKVLAKFKPEDRWNGDETSFFPSLAPDRGLCMKQLPGKKKSKFRISVLVLTNATGTEKRKLLFIGRFRRPRCFNKKDPARMRPPLEYRFNKKAWMTGVIFEE
;
A
#
# COMPACT_ATOMS: atom_id res chain seq x y z
N MET A 1 44.14 -56.85 53.80
CA MET A 1 43.84 -55.63 53.01
C MET A 1 43.95 -55.99 51.54
N ALA A 2 42.82 -56.21 50.87
CA ALA A 2 42.75 -56.46 49.43
C ALA A 2 41.81 -55.42 48.84
N ILE A 3 42.38 -54.51 48.03
CA ILE A 3 41.68 -53.40 47.40
C ILE A 3 41.11 -53.89 46.07
N SER A 4 39.78 -53.83 45.94
CA SER A 4 39.04 -54.16 44.72
C SER A 4 39.15 -53.00 43.72
N SER A 5 39.83 -53.25 42.61
CA SER A 5 39.96 -52.32 41.48
C SER A 5 38.82 -52.56 40.48
N SER A 6 37.74 -51.78 40.55
CA SER A 6 36.66 -51.79 39.56
C SER A 6 37.00 -50.79 38.43
N THR A 7 37.53 -51.31 37.32
CA THR A 7 37.78 -50.53 36.10
C THR A 7 36.48 -50.38 35.32
N LYS A 8 35.82 -49.22 35.42
CA LYS A 8 34.66 -48.85 34.57
C LYS A 8 35.13 -48.58 33.14
N VAL A 9 34.79 -49.47 32.21
CA VAL A 9 34.92 -49.26 30.76
C VAL A 9 33.93 -48.17 30.34
N ARG A 10 34.46 -47.03 29.90
CA ARG A 10 33.69 -45.87 29.41
C ARG A 10 33.25 -46.14 27.96
N THR A 11 31.99 -46.47 27.75
CA THR A 11 31.41 -46.66 26.41
C THR A 11 31.34 -45.31 25.69
N VAL A 12 32.16 -45.13 24.64
CA VAL A 12 32.09 -43.99 23.74
C VAL A 12 30.84 -44.14 22.87
N ARG A 13 29.79 -43.35 23.13
CA ARG A 13 28.64 -43.24 22.22
C ARG A 13 29.07 -42.48 20.96
N THR A 14 29.28 -43.20 19.88
CA THR A 14 29.48 -42.63 18.54
C THR A 14 28.19 -41.96 18.08
N ASN A 15 28.23 -40.64 17.89
CA ASN A 15 27.09 -39.86 17.45
C ASN A 15 26.98 -39.96 15.91
N GLN A 16 26.58 -41.12 15.39
CA GLN A 16 26.31 -41.28 13.96
C GLN A 16 24.99 -40.57 13.61
N LYS A 17 25.08 -39.47 12.85
CA LYS A 17 23.93 -38.81 12.22
C LYS A 17 23.18 -39.84 11.37
N LYS A 18 21.93 -40.14 11.73
CA LYS A 18 21.04 -40.96 10.89
C LYS A 18 20.92 -40.29 9.50
N PRO A 19 21.12 -41.02 8.39
CA PRO A 19 20.96 -40.45 7.06
C PRO A 19 19.52 -39.99 6.86
N THR A 20 19.36 -38.75 6.40
CA THR A 20 18.07 -38.17 6.00
C THR A 20 17.46 -39.02 4.90
N LYS A 21 16.25 -39.55 5.13
CA LYS A 21 15.48 -40.27 4.11
C LYS A 21 15.25 -39.34 2.92
N PHE A 22 15.87 -39.68 1.78
CA PHE A 22 15.64 -39.02 0.52
C PHE A 22 14.15 -39.15 0.16
N LYS A 23 13.42 -38.04 0.05
CA LYS A 23 12.10 -38.05 -0.57
C LYS A 23 12.32 -38.18 -2.08
N PRO A 24 11.78 -39.21 -2.75
CA PRO A 24 11.89 -39.29 -4.21
C PRO A 24 11.30 -38.01 -4.81
N GLN A 25 12.12 -37.29 -5.57
CA GLN A 25 11.62 -36.24 -6.44
C GLN A 25 10.67 -36.89 -7.45
N GLY A 26 9.47 -36.34 -7.59
CA GLY A 26 8.52 -36.79 -8.59
C GLY A 26 9.14 -36.76 -9.99
N PRO A 27 8.63 -37.55 -10.94
CA PRO A 27 9.25 -37.72 -12.25
C PRO A 27 9.55 -36.38 -12.91
N HIS A 28 10.80 -36.22 -13.35
CA HIS A 28 11.23 -35.07 -14.14
C HIS A 28 10.38 -35.06 -15.43
N LYS A 29 9.55 -34.04 -15.61
CA LYS A 29 8.74 -33.90 -16.83
C LYS A 29 9.69 -33.66 -18.00
N SER A 30 9.85 -34.65 -18.87
CA SER A 30 10.56 -34.49 -20.13
C SER A 30 9.70 -33.69 -21.11
N ASN A 31 10.33 -32.84 -21.92
CA ASN A 31 9.65 -32.00 -22.91
C ASN A 31 8.94 -32.77 -24.05
N ASN A 32 9.02 -34.11 -24.07
CA ASN A 32 8.45 -34.97 -25.10
C ASN A 32 7.23 -35.79 -24.63
N GLN A 33 6.56 -35.39 -23.53
CA GLN A 33 5.30 -36.02 -23.16
C GLN A 33 4.15 -35.61 -24.11
N PRO A 34 3.26 -36.53 -24.51
CA PRO A 34 2.06 -36.19 -25.27
C PRO A 34 1.24 -35.12 -24.55
N ARG A 35 0.78 -34.10 -25.29
CA ARG A 35 -0.14 -33.10 -24.74
C ARG A 35 -1.44 -33.79 -24.33
N THR A 36 -1.76 -33.73 -23.04
CA THR A 36 -3.05 -34.16 -22.53
C THR A 36 -4.04 -32.99 -22.55
N SER A 37 -5.25 -33.24 -23.04
CA SER A 37 -6.39 -32.31 -22.96
C SER A 37 -7.07 -32.32 -21.58
N ALA A 38 -6.58 -33.16 -20.66
CA ALA A 38 -7.10 -33.23 -19.30
C ALA A 38 -6.93 -31.87 -18.60
N LYS A 39 -8.05 -31.20 -18.34
CA LYS A 39 -8.06 -30.02 -17.48
C LYS A 39 -7.71 -30.48 -16.06
N PRO A 40 -6.74 -29.87 -15.37
CA PRO A 40 -6.50 -30.15 -13.96
C PRO A 40 -7.80 -29.92 -13.20
N THR A 41 -8.22 -30.87 -12.37
CA THR A 41 -9.32 -30.65 -11.43
C THR A 41 -8.91 -29.47 -10.54
N GLN A 42 -9.51 -28.31 -10.78
CA GLN A 42 -9.21 -27.11 -9.99
C GLN A 42 -9.68 -27.35 -8.56
N THR A 43 -8.75 -27.76 -7.71
CA THR A 43 -8.86 -27.53 -6.26
C THR A 43 -7.52 -27.01 -5.78
N ARG A 44 -7.16 -25.81 -6.20
CA ARG A 44 -6.17 -25.05 -5.44
C ARG A 44 -6.82 -24.84 -4.07
N ARG A 45 -6.25 -25.42 -3.01
CA ARG A 45 -6.75 -25.19 -1.65
C ARG A 45 -6.67 -23.69 -1.37
N GLU A 46 -7.83 -23.06 -1.22
CA GLU A 46 -7.93 -21.67 -0.80
C GLU A 46 -8.06 -21.64 0.70
N ASN A 47 -7.08 -21.01 1.37
CA ASN A 47 -7.20 -20.77 2.80
C ASN A 47 -8.20 -19.62 3.02
N LEU A 48 -9.12 -19.83 3.95
CA LEU A 48 -10.00 -18.79 4.48
C LEU A 48 -9.17 -17.69 5.15
N THR A 49 -9.68 -16.47 5.11
CA THR A 49 -9.11 -15.35 5.87
C THR A 49 -9.40 -15.50 7.35
N LEU A 50 -8.71 -14.72 8.19
CA LEU A 50 -9.00 -14.66 9.62
C LEU A 50 -10.43 -14.17 9.87
N PHE A 51 -10.89 -13.19 9.09
CA PHE A 51 -12.27 -12.72 9.13
C PHE A 51 -13.29 -13.83 8.85
N ASP A 52 -13.06 -14.62 7.80
CA ASP A 52 -13.94 -15.76 7.47
C ASP A 52 -13.96 -16.78 8.61
N TRP A 53 -12.80 -17.07 9.23
CA TRP A 53 -12.73 -17.97 10.37
C TRP A 53 -13.46 -17.43 11.60
N LEU A 54 -13.42 -16.11 11.86
CA LEU A 54 -14.16 -15.51 12.96
C LEU A 54 -15.67 -15.61 12.73
N GLN A 55 -16.16 -15.31 11.52
CA GLN A 55 -17.56 -15.53 11.17
C GLN A 55 -18.00 -16.98 11.38
N VAL A 56 -17.16 -17.94 10.99
CA VAL A 56 -17.46 -19.37 11.21
C VAL A 56 -17.52 -19.71 12.70
N LEU A 57 -16.62 -19.15 13.51
CA LEU A 57 -16.60 -19.38 14.96
C LEU A 57 -17.80 -18.75 15.67
N ASP A 58 -18.16 -17.52 15.32
CA ASP A 58 -19.32 -16.83 15.88
C ASP A 58 -20.61 -17.57 15.51
N TYR A 59 -20.73 -18.03 14.26
CA TYR A 59 -21.87 -18.86 13.83
C TYR A 59 -21.98 -20.19 14.60
N VAL A 60 -20.84 -20.84 14.91
CA VAL A 60 -20.83 -22.06 15.74
C VAL A 60 -21.29 -21.76 17.16
N ASP A 61 -20.86 -20.64 17.73
CA ASP A 61 -21.26 -20.23 19.08
C ASP A 61 -22.77 -19.91 19.15
N ASP A 62 -23.33 -19.32 18.08
CA ASP A 62 -24.76 -18.98 17.99
C ASP A 62 -25.68 -20.18 17.68
N HIS A 63 -25.11 -21.31 17.23
CA HIS A 63 -25.87 -22.51 16.82
C HIS A 63 -25.33 -23.78 17.48
N PRO A 64 -25.48 -23.94 18.80
CA PRO A 64 -24.96 -25.10 19.54
C PRO A 64 -25.58 -26.44 19.11
N ASP A 65 -26.79 -26.40 18.54
CA ASP A 65 -27.54 -27.59 18.10
C ASP A 65 -27.07 -28.13 16.73
N LEU A 66 -26.27 -27.37 15.99
CA LEU A 66 -25.79 -27.78 14.66
C LEU A 66 -24.52 -28.62 14.76
N THR A 67 -24.51 -29.74 14.05
CA THR A 67 -23.32 -30.58 13.91
C THR A 67 -22.30 -29.94 12.96
N GLN A 68 -21.01 -30.22 13.17
CA GLN A 68 -19.94 -29.69 12.31
C GLN A 68 -20.14 -29.95 10.80
N PRO A 69 -20.63 -31.13 10.34
CA PRO A 69 -20.96 -31.33 8.92
C PRO A 69 -22.08 -30.43 8.42
N GLN A 70 -23.10 -30.13 9.24
CA GLN A 70 -24.18 -29.21 8.88
C GLN A 70 -23.65 -27.77 8.74
N ILE A 71 -22.75 -27.35 9.63
CA ILE A 71 -22.10 -26.04 9.58
C ILE A 71 -21.24 -25.91 8.32
N VAL A 72 -20.43 -26.93 7.99
CA VAL A 72 -19.65 -26.95 6.74
C VAL A 72 -20.57 -26.81 5.52
N ARG A 73 -21.66 -27.59 5.49
CA ARG A 73 -22.62 -27.53 4.38
C ARG A 73 -23.27 -26.15 4.27
N TYR A 74 -23.67 -25.54 5.38
CA TYR A 74 -24.23 -24.19 5.42
C TYR A 74 -23.29 -23.18 4.75
N PHE A 75 -22.02 -23.13 5.17
CA PHE A 75 -21.03 -22.20 4.61
C PHE A 75 -20.64 -22.50 3.16
N GLU A 76 -20.69 -23.76 2.72
CA GLU A 76 -20.49 -24.13 1.31
C GLU A 76 -21.64 -23.69 0.41
N THR A 77 -22.89 -23.75 0.90
CA THR A 77 -24.09 -23.40 0.13
C THR A 77 -24.56 -21.96 0.32
N ARG A 78 -23.88 -21.20 1.18
CA ARG A 78 -24.20 -19.81 1.52
C ARG A 78 -24.17 -18.92 0.26
N SER A 79 -25.29 -18.28 -0.05
CA SER A 79 -25.46 -17.41 -1.23
C SER A 79 -25.81 -15.95 -0.86
N ASP A 80 -25.74 -15.63 0.43
CA ASP A 80 -26.08 -14.33 0.97
C ASP A 80 -25.13 -13.23 0.47
N ASN A 81 -25.69 -12.04 0.27
CA ASN A 81 -25.04 -10.87 -0.33
C ASN A 81 -23.83 -10.31 0.46
N GLU A 82 -23.48 -10.89 1.61
CA GLU A 82 -22.45 -10.36 2.51
C GLU A 82 -21.12 -11.15 2.53
N GLY A 83 -21.05 -12.38 1.98
CA GLY A 83 -19.79 -13.14 2.11
C GLY A 83 -19.54 -14.37 1.23
N GLY A 84 -20.43 -14.71 0.30
CA GLY A 84 -20.20 -15.83 -0.64
C GLY A 84 -19.98 -17.20 0.00
N SER A 85 -19.71 -18.21 -0.84
CA SER A 85 -19.48 -19.60 -0.41
C SER A 85 -18.09 -19.78 0.18
N LEU A 86 -17.99 -20.33 1.40
CA LEU A 86 -16.73 -20.67 2.06
C LEU A 86 -16.50 -22.19 2.02
N LYS A 87 -15.35 -22.63 1.50
CA LYS A 87 -15.03 -24.05 1.34
C LYS A 87 -13.96 -24.50 2.33
N PHE A 88 -14.31 -25.36 3.27
CA PHE A 88 -13.37 -25.97 4.23
C PHE A 88 -13.87 -27.34 4.68
N SER A 89 -12.97 -28.20 5.17
CA SER A 89 -13.36 -29.54 5.63
C SER A 89 -13.78 -29.54 7.10
N GLN A 90 -14.63 -30.49 7.47
CA GLN A 90 -15.02 -30.73 8.88
C GLN A 90 -13.79 -30.96 9.78
N GLY A 91 -12.75 -31.65 9.28
CA GLY A 91 -11.50 -31.82 10.01
C GLY A 91 -10.71 -30.50 10.22
N THR A 92 -10.87 -29.52 9.33
CA THR A 92 -10.30 -28.18 9.51
C THR A 92 -11.10 -27.40 10.56
N LEU A 93 -12.43 -27.46 10.51
CA LEU A 93 -13.31 -26.84 11.51
C LEU A 93 -13.02 -27.38 12.91
N SER A 94 -12.96 -28.71 13.08
CA SER A 94 -12.63 -29.35 14.36
C SER A 94 -11.29 -28.87 14.95
N LYS A 95 -10.26 -28.67 14.11
CA LYS A 95 -8.98 -28.14 14.56
C LYS A 95 -9.08 -26.68 15.02
N LYS A 96 -9.93 -25.87 14.37
CA LYS A 96 -10.15 -24.47 14.71
C LYS A 96 -11.05 -24.25 15.93
N LEU A 97 -11.91 -25.23 16.25
CA LEU A 97 -12.77 -25.21 17.43
C LEU A 97 -12.06 -25.60 18.73
N LYS A 98 -10.81 -26.07 18.67
CA LYS A 98 -10.03 -26.30 19.90
C LYS A 98 -9.88 -25.00 20.69
N PRO A 99 -10.00 -25.01 22.03
CA PRO A 99 -9.95 -23.79 22.85
C PRO A 99 -8.71 -22.94 22.55
N GLU A 100 -7.54 -23.57 22.50
CA GLU A 100 -6.26 -22.93 22.18
C GLU A 100 -6.29 -22.25 20.79
N ALA A 101 -6.81 -22.94 19.77
CA ALA A 101 -6.86 -22.43 18.40
C ALA A 101 -7.89 -21.30 18.23
N LYS A 102 -9.00 -21.34 18.97
CA LYS A 102 -10.03 -20.30 18.97
C LYS A 102 -9.47 -19.01 19.59
N GLU A 103 -8.78 -19.16 20.72
CA GLU A 103 -8.13 -18.05 21.41
C GLU A 103 -7.01 -17.43 20.57
N GLU A 104 -6.15 -18.25 19.96
CA GLU A 104 -5.10 -17.78 19.04
C GLU A 104 -5.66 -16.96 17.86
N LEU A 105 -6.79 -17.40 17.27
CA LEU A 105 -7.43 -16.67 16.18
C LEU A 105 -7.96 -15.30 16.65
N ARG A 106 -8.60 -15.25 17.82
CA ARG A 106 -9.10 -14.00 18.41
C ARG A 106 -7.95 -13.04 18.76
N GLN A 107 -6.85 -13.54 19.32
CA GLN A 107 -5.65 -12.73 19.59
C GLN A 107 -4.99 -12.24 18.30
N CYS A 108 -4.89 -13.09 17.28
CA CYS A 108 -4.36 -12.68 15.98
C CYS A 108 -5.15 -11.51 15.40
N ALA A 109 -6.47 -11.46 15.59
CA ALA A 109 -7.33 -10.40 15.06
C ALA A 109 -6.99 -9.01 15.65
N GLN A 110 -6.48 -8.98 16.88
CA GLN A 110 -6.12 -7.75 17.58
C GLN A 110 -4.65 -7.36 17.38
N SER A 111 -3.86 -8.19 16.69
CA SER A 111 -2.40 -8.01 16.61
C SER A 111 -1.97 -6.83 15.73
N HIS A 112 -2.61 -6.63 14.58
CA HIS A 112 -2.30 -5.54 13.65
C HIS A 112 -3.51 -5.17 12.78
N PRO A 113 -3.58 -3.94 12.23
CA PRO A 113 -4.74 -3.47 11.46
C PRO A 113 -5.15 -4.36 10.28
N ASP A 114 -4.19 -4.98 9.58
CA ASP A 114 -4.48 -5.87 8.43
C ASP A 114 -4.75 -7.34 8.83
N ALA A 115 -4.89 -7.68 10.12
CA ALA A 115 -4.92 -9.07 10.58
C ALA A 115 -6.08 -9.88 10.01
N LEU A 116 -7.25 -9.25 9.90
CA LEU A 116 -8.48 -9.87 9.41
C LEU A 116 -8.37 -10.39 7.97
N SER A 117 -7.58 -9.71 7.13
CA SER A 117 -7.36 -10.09 5.72
C SER A 117 -6.31 -11.20 5.55
N GLY A 118 -5.62 -11.58 6.63
CA GLY A 118 -4.60 -12.63 6.63
C GLY A 118 -5.20 -14.02 6.43
N LYS A 119 -4.68 -14.78 5.45
CA LYS A 119 -5.02 -16.21 5.23
C LYS A 119 -4.19 -17.18 6.07
N ARG A 120 -3.13 -16.67 6.71
CA ARG A 120 -2.24 -17.39 7.62
C ARG A 120 -1.85 -16.43 8.73
N ALA A 121 -1.77 -16.95 9.96
CA ALA A 121 -1.23 -16.20 11.08
C ALA A 121 0.19 -15.75 10.72
N ARG A 122 0.43 -14.43 10.82
CA ARG A 122 1.78 -13.89 10.68
C ARG A 122 2.50 -14.16 11.98
N ILE A 123 3.49 -15.06 11.94
CA ILE A 123 4.38 -15.26 13.07
C ILE A 123 5.36 -14.08 13.05
N VAL A 124 5.13 -13.13 13.94
CA VAL A 124 6.09 -12.07 14.22
C VAL A 124 7.09 -12.64 15.22
N THR A 125 8.36 -12.78 14.82
CA THR A 125 9.40 -13.34 15.69
C THR A 125 9.52 -12.59 17.01
N ARG A 126 9.30 -11.27 16.98
CA ARG A 126 9.42 -10.34 18.13
C ARG A 126 8.34 -9.26 18.08
N PRO A 127 7.15 -9.49 18.66
CA PRO A 127 6.05 -8.52 18.65
C PRO A 127 6.35 -7.27 19.49
N ASP A 128 7.18 -7.41 20.53
CA ASP A 128 7.72 -6.33 21.35
C ASP A 128 8.51 -5.31 20.52
N VAL A 129 9.45 -5.78 19.69
CA VAL A 129 10.24 -4.93 18.78
C VAL A 129 9.33 -4.23 17.77
N GLU A 130 8.36 -4.94 17.20
CA GLU A 130 7.47 -4.40 16.17
C GLU A 130 6.53 -3.32 16.74
N LYS A 131 6.04 -3.51 17.98
CA LYS A 131 5.23 -2.51 18.71
C LYS A 131 6.01 -1.23 18.98
N CYS A 132 7.24 -1.34 19.51
CA CYS A 132 8.11 -0.18 19.73
C CYS A 132 8.41 0.58 18.42
N LEU A 133 8.58 -0.15 17.32
CA LEU A 133 8.86 0.44 16.02
C LEU A 133 7.66 1.25 15.51
N ILE A 134 6.43 0.79 15.73
CA ILE A 134 5.22 1.52 15.35
C ILE A 134 4.98 2.75 16.19
N LEU A 135 5.12 2.65 17.52
CA LEU A 135 5.03 3.83 18.39
C LEU A 135 6.03 4.92 17.98
N TRP A 136 7.22 4.52 17.53
CA TRP A 136 8.20 5.46 16.99
C TRP A 136 7.76 6.08 15.65
N VAL A 137 7.13 5.31 14.75
CA VAL A 137 6.59 5.86 13.51
C VAL A 137 5.50 6.89 13.80
N GLU A 138 4.59 6.60 14.73
CA GLU A 138 3.52 7.51 15.16
C GLU A 138 4.10 8.82 15.74
N ASP A 139 5.13 8.74 16.59
CA ASP A 139 5.85 9.92 17.10
C ASP A 139 6.45 10.77 15.97
N MET A 140 7.07 10.14 14.97
CA MET A 140 7.61 10.85 13.80
C MET A 140 6.52 11.53 12.98
N GLU A 141 5.36 10.89 12.83
CA GLU A 141 4.21 11.48 12.14
C GLU A 141 3.64 12.69 12.90
N CYS A 142 3.49 12.59 14.23
CA CYS A 142 3.05 13.70 15.08
C CYS A 142 4.00 14.90 15.00
N ARG A 143 5.30 14.66 14.87
CA ARG A 143 6.32 15.70 14.69
C ARG A 143 6.38 16.27 13.27
N GLY A 144 5.60 15.73 12.34
CA GLY A 144 5.63 16.16 10.94
C GLY A 144 6.88 15.70 10.19
N GLU A 145 7.63 14.73 10.71
CA GLU A 145 8.81 14.17 10.05
C GLU A 145 8.45 13.08 9.05
N THR A 146 9.35 12.76 8.13
CA THR A 146 9.17 11.68 7.15
C THR A 146 9.98 10.45 7.52
N VAL A 147 9.33 9.29 7.54
CA VAL A 147 10.00 8.00 7.82
C VAL A 147 10.38 7.31 6.50
N SER A 148 11.67 6.99 6.35
CA SER A 148 12.19 6.24 5.20
C SER A 148 12.47 4.76 5.53
N GLY A 149 12.61 3.92 4.50
CA GLY A 149 12.99 2.51 4.65
C GLY A 149 14.30 2.29 5.43
N PRO A 150 15.39 2.98 5.10
CA PRO A 150 16.64 2.91 5.86
C PRO A 150 16.50 3.34 7.32
N MET A 151 15.68 4.37 7.60
CA MET A 151 15.41 4.80 8.98
C MET A 151 14.71 3.70 9.78
N LEU A 152 13.78 2.97 9.17
CA LEU A 152 13.12 1.84 9.83
C LEU A 152 14.11 0.71 10.18
N VAL A 153 15.07 0.42 9.30
CA VAL A 153 16.12 -0.59 9.56
C VAL A 153 16.99 -0.17 10.75
N GLU A 154 17.49 1.06 10.72
CA GLU A 154 18.37 1.57 11.77
C GLU A 154 17.62 1.71 13.11
N LYS A 155 16.37 2.18 13.09
CA LYS A 155 15.57 2.27 14.32
C LYS A 155 15.28 0.90 14.89
N ARG A 156 14.93 -0.09 14.05
CA ARG A 156 14.72 -1.46 14.49
C ARG A 156 15.96 -2.03 15.17
N ARG A 157 17.15 -1.85 14.58
CA ARG A 157 18.43 -2.29 15.17
C ARG A 157 18.61 -1.73 16.59
N ARG A 158 18.37 -0.42 16.77
CA ARG A 158 18.46 0.22 18.10
C ARG A 158 17.46 -0.33 19.09
N ILE A 159 16.24 -0.62 18.65
CA ILE A 159 15.21 -1.24 19.52
C ILE A 159 15.64 -2.66 19.90
N GLU A 160 16.19 -3.44 18.96
CA GLU A 160 16.69 -4.79 19.22
C GLU A 160 17.88 -4.77 20.19
N GLU A 161 18.75 -3.76 20.13
CA GLU A 161 19.82 -3.52 21.11
C GLU A 161 19.27 -3.13 22.49
N MET A 162 18.30 -2.22 22.54
CA MET A 162 17.66 -1.81 23.80
C MET A 162 16.91 -2.94 24.49
N LEU A 163 16.37 -3.90 23.72
CA LEU A 163 15.67 -5.07 24.23
C LEU A 163 16.59 -6.30 24.39
N GLU A 164 17.90 -6.11 24.25
CA GLU A 164 18.93 -7.16 24.38
C GLU A 164 18.63 -8.42 23.56
N VAL A 165 18.10 -8.24 22.35
CA VAL A 165 17.70 -9.35 21.48
C VAL A 165 18.97 -10.07 20.99
N PRO A 166 19.07 -11.41 21.15
CA PRO A 166 20.21 -12.19 20.63
C PRO A 166 20.36 -12.05 19.11
N ASP A 167 21.60 -12.02 18.63
CA ASP A 167 21.90 -11.78 17.21
C ASP A 167 21.22 -12.78 16.27
N GLU A 168 20.99 -14.02 16.72
CA GLU A 168 20.32 -15.07 15.94
C GLU A 168 18.82 -14.80 15.71
N GLN A 169 18.22 -13.98 16.57
CA GLN A 169 16.79 -13.62 16.51
C GLN A 169 16.57 -12.28 15.80
N ARG A 170 17.64 -11.53 15.51
CA ARG A 170 17.55 -10.24 14.83
C ARG A 170 17.23 -10.42 13.36
N LEU A 171 16.37 -9.55 12.84
CA LEU A 171 15.99 -9.56 11.43
C LEU A 171 17.06 -8.83 10.62
N THR A 172 17.72 -9.58 9.72
CA THR A 172 18.71 -9.03 8.81
C THR A 172 18.09 -8.65 7.46
N GLY A 173 18.59 -7.57 6.86
CA GLY A 173 18.15 -7.09 5.54
C GLY A 173 16.83 -6.29 5.53
N THR A 174 16.28 -6.08 4.33
CA THR A 174 15.12 -5.19 4.09
C THR A 174 13.82 -5.91 3.73
N GLY A 175 13.84 -7.24 3.63
CA GLY A 175 12.69 -8.04 3.18
C GLY A 175 11.46 -7.93 4.08
N TRP A 176 11.66 -7.67 5.38
CA TRP A 176 10.57 -7.51 6.35
C TRP A 176 9.82 -6.16 6.22
N ILE A 177 10.44 -5.14 5.62
CA ILE A 177 9.86 -3.79 5.50
C ILE A 177 8.55 -3.84 4.70
N THR A 178 8.52 -4.60 3.61
CA THR A 178 7.32 -4.74 2.77
C THR A 178 6.16 -5.35 3.55
N SER A 179 6.43 -6.42 4.32
CA SER A 179 5.44 -7.08 5.17
C SER A 179 4.98 -6.18 6.32
N PHE A 180 5.90 -5.45 6.95
CA PHE A 180 5.62 -4.47 7.99
C PHE A 180 4.71 -3.36 7.48
N LYS A 181 5.07 -2.72 6.37
CA LYS A 181 4.24 -1.68 5.74
C LYS A 181 2.83 -2.19 5.43
N LYS A 182 2.72 -3.41 4.91
CA LYS A 182 1.41 -4.01 4.61
C LYS A 182 0.58 -4.21 5.89
N ALA A 183 1.15 -4.81 6.93
CA ALA A 183 0.40 -5.14 8.15
C ALA A 183 -0.13 -3.92 8.90
N TYR A 184 0.63 -2.83 8.89
CA TYR A 184 0.25 -1.55 9.49
C TYR A 184 -0.35 -0.56 8.48
N GLN A 185 -0.70 -1.04 7.28
CA GLN A 185 -1.33 -0.25 6.20
C GLN A 185 -0.57 1.04 5.84
N MET A 186 0.75 1.04 6.04
CA MET A 186 1.62 2.15 5.70
C MET A 186 1.74 2.27 4.19
N ARG A 187 1.51 3.47 3.67
CA ARG A 187 1.58 3.77 2.24
C ARG A 187 2.53 4.95 2.01
N GLU A 188 3.20 4.93 0.86
CA GLU A 188 3.90 6.13 0.39
C GLU A 188 2.86 7.19 0.03
N ARG A 189 2.91 8.33 0.71
CA ARG A 189 2.05 9.48 0.45
C ARG A 189 2.91 10.67 0.08
N CYS A 190 2.55 11.36 -1.00
CA CYS A 190 3.18 12.62 -1.36
C CYS A 190 2.70 13.71 -0.39
N ARG A 191 3.61 14.39 0.30
CA ARG A 191 3.28 15.56 1.12
C ARG A 191 3.37 16.82 0.24
N HIS A 192 2.27 17.55 0.14
CA HIS A 192 2.21 18.82 -0.59
C HIS A 192 2.64 19.94 0.36
N GLY A 193 3.73 20.63 0.03
CA GLY A 193 4.44 21.53 0.96
C GLY A 193 3.64 22.72 1.48
N GLU A 194 2.61 23.17 0.75
CA GLU A 194 1.81 24.35 1.14
C GLU A 194 0.67 24.01 2.11
N ALA A 195 0.25 22.74 2.21
CA ALA A 195 -0.91 22.37 3.02
C ALA A 195 -0.67 22.43 4.54
N GLY A 196 0.59 22.29 4.98
CA GLY A 196 0.93 22.27 6.41
C GLY A 196 1.07 23.65 7.06
N SER A 197 1.24 24.71 6.26
CA SER A 197 1.44 26.09 6.73
C SER A 197 0.16 26.92 6.75
N VAL A 198 -0.96 26.36 6.32
CA VAL A 198 -2.22 27.08 6.18
C VAL A 198 -2.99 27.03 7.51
N ASP A 199 -3.28 28.21 8.06
CA ASP A 199 -4.19 28.31 9.21
C ASP A 199 -5.62 27.99 8.76
N LEU A 200 -6.07 26.79 9.10
CA LEU A 200 -7.42 26.31 8.76
C LEU A 200 -8.52 27.20 9.33
N ARG A 201 -8.29 27.87 10.47
CA ARG A 201 -9.27 28.78 11.07
C ARG A 201 -9.38 30.07 10.26
N ALA A 202 -8.24 30.61 9.82
CA ALA A 202 -8.22 31.77 8.93
C ALA A 202 -8.92 31.45 7.59
N VAL A 203 -8.64 30.27 7.01
CA VAL A 203 -9.32 29.82 5.78
C VAL A 203 -10.82 29.72 5.96
N GLU A 204 -11.30 29.15 7.07
CA GLU A 204 -12.73 29.03 7.32
C GLU A 204 -13.41 30.39 7.44
N LYS A 205 -12.77 31.34 8.15
CA LYS A 205 -13.26 32.72 8.25
C LYS A 205 -13.35 33.39 6.86
N GLU A 206 -12.33 33.23 6.03
CA GLU A 206 -12.34 33.78 4.67
C GLU A 206 -13.37 33.10 3.77
N ARG A 207 -13.57 31.78 3.89
CA ARG A 207 -14.64 31.07 3.17
C ARG A 207 -16.01 31.65 3.52
N GLN A 208 -16.29 31.89 4.81
CA GLN A 208 -17.55 32.51 5.23
C GLN A 208 -17.71 33.93 4.70
N HIS A 209 -16.62 34.73 4.67
CA HIS A 209 -16.62 36.05 4.06
C HIS A 209 -16.94 35.97 2.56
N LEU A 210 -16.26 35.11 1.81
CA LEU A 210 -16.49 34.90 0.38
C LEU A 210 -17.92 34.45 0.07
N HIS A 211 -18.52 33.59 0.91
CA HIS A 211 -19.93 33.21 0.74
C HIS A 211 -20.86 34.42 0.81
N LYS A 212 -20.63 35.36 1.75
CA LYS A 212 -21.43 36.59 1.86
C LYS A 212 -21.26 37.51 0.66
N VAL A 213 -20.06 37.60 0.11
CA VAL A 213 -19.78 38.40 -1.10
C VAL A 213 -20.46 37.77 -2.32
N LEU A 214 -20.27 36.46 -2.52
CA LEU A 214 -20.82 35.72 -3.65
C LEU A 214 -22.35 35.63 -3.62
N ALA A 215 -22.98 35.69 -2.45
CA ALA A 215 -24.44 35.70 -2.31
C ALA A 215 -25.13 36.85 -3.06
N LYS A 216 -24.41 37.96 -3.33
CA LYS A 216 -24.92 39.10 -4.11
C LYS A 216 -25.10 38.81 -5.60
N PHE A 217 -24.43 37.76 -6.10
CA PHE A 217 -24.41 37.38 -7.51
C PHE A 217 -25.21 36.09 -7.72
N LYS A 218 -25.87 35.96 -8.85
CA LYS A 218 -26.53 34.70 -9.23
C LYS A 218 -25.48 33.62 -9.49
N PRO A 219 -25.78 32.33 -9.27
CA PRO A 219 -24.82 31.25 -9.53
C PRO A 219 -24.24 31.26 -10.95
N GLU A 220 -25.01 31.70 -11.95
CA GLU A 220 -24.59 31.81 -13.34
C GLU A 220 -23.51 32.88 -13.56
N ASP A 221 -23.49 33.91 -12.71
CA ASP A 221 -22.53 35.02 -12.73
C ASP A 221 -21.34 34.82 -11.77
N ARG A 222 -21.29 33.69 -11.06
CA ARG A 222 -20.18 33.32 -10.19
C ARG A 222 -19.17 32.52 -10.99
N TRP A 223 -18.08 33.15 -11.37
CA TRP A 223 -17.03 32.53 -12.18
C TRP A 223 -15.88 32.01 -11.32
N ASN A 224 -15.41 30.80 -11.64
CA ASN A 224 -14.18 30.23 -11.08
C ASN A 224 -13.20 29.93 -12.21
N GLY A 225 -11.99 30.47 -12.08
CA GLY A 225 -10.91 30.27 -13.02
C GLY A 225 -9.67 29.74 -12.33
N ASP A 226 -8.99 28.80 -12.96
CA ASP A 226 -7.72 28.28 -12.46
C ASP A 226 -6.72 28.07 -13.60
N GLU A 227 -5.44 28.29 -13.29
CA GLU A 227 -4.32 28.15 -14.23
C GLU A 227 -3.66 26.78 -14.04
N THR A 228 -3.73 25.93 -15.07
CA THR A 228 -2.97 24.68 -15.10
C THR A 228 -1.76 24.81 -16.02
N SER A 229 -0.65 24.17 -15.66
CA SER A 229 0.59 24.20 -16.46
C SER A 229 0.88 22.84 -17.08
N PHE A 230 1.03 22.80 -18.40
CA PHE A 230 1.46 21.63 -19.15
C PHE A 230 2.97 21.67 -19.40
N PHE A 231 3.68 20.61 -18.99
CA PHE A 231 5.13 20.49 -19.11
C PHE A 231 5.55 19.31 -20.02
N PRO A 232 5.50 19.47 -21.37
CA PRO A 232 5.71 18.34 -22.28
C PRO A 232 7.15 17.84 -22.34
N SER A 233 8.12 18.62 -21.85
CA SER A 233 9.55 18.27 -21.88
C SER A 233 10.14 17.99 -20.51
N LEU A 234 9.29 17.87 -19.48
CA LEU A 234 9.74 17.57 -18.13
C LEU A 234 9.99 16.06 -18.01
N ALA A 235 11.27 15.68 -17.92
CA ALA A 235 11.64 14.30 -17.65
C ALA A 235 11.35 13.94 -16.18
N PRO A 236 11.01 12.67 -15.88
CA PRO A 236 10.84 12.20 -14.52
C PRO A 236 12.14 12.33 -13.72
N ASP A 237 11.98 12.57 -12.42
CA ASP A 237 13.09 12.80 -11.48
C ASP A 237 13.80 11.53 -11.05
N ARG A 238 13.17 10.38 -11.31
CA ARG A 238 13.63 9.05 -10.94
C ARG A 238 13.50 8.12 -12.14
N GLY A 239 14.50 7.28 -12.33
CA GLY A 239 14.53 6.28 -13.38
C GLY A 239 15.39 5.08 -12.97
N LEU A 240 15.21 3.96 -13.66
CA LEU A 240 16.04 2.78 -13.48
C LEU A 240 17.37 3.00 -14.21
N CYS A 241 18.49 2.81 -13.53
CA CYS A 241 19.82 2.98 -14.11
C CYS A 241 20.78 1.92 -13.55
N MET A 242 21.68 1.41 -14.40
CA MET A 242 22.70 0.42 -14.00
C MET A 242 23.87 1.07 -13.25
N LYS A 243 24.02 2.39 -13.38
CA LYS A 243 25.07 3.20 -12.75
C LYS A 243 24.47 4.54 -12.34
N GLN A 244 25.00 5.15 -11.29
CA GLN A 244 24.62 6.49 -10.90
C GLN A 244 25.03 7.48 -12.01
N LEU A 245 24.04 8.16 -12.58
CA LEU A 245 24.26 9.16 -13.63
C LEU A 245 24.14 10.56 -13.03
N PRO A 246 24.92 11.54 -13.51
CA PRO A 246 24.73 12.93 -13.15
C PRO A 246 23.33 13.41 -13.58
N GLY A 247 22.71 14.26 -12.77
CA GLY A 247 21.39 14.79 -13.06
C GLY A 247 21.37 15.62 -14.36
N LYS A 248 20.35 15.43 -15.19
CA LYS A 248 20.13 16.25 -16.38
C LYS A 248 19.36 17.52 -16.00
N LYS A 249 19.81 18.68 -16.49
CA LYS A 249 19.04 19.93 -16.35
C LYS A 249 17.67 19.75 -17.01
N LYS A 250 16.62 19.84 -16.21
CA LYS A 250 15.24 19.70 -16.69
C LYS A 250 14.85 20.86 -17.60
N SER A 251 14.16 20.55 -18.68
CA SER A 251 13.53 21.57 -19.50
C SER A 251 12.44 22.26 -18.69
N LYS A 252 12.52 23.58 -18.56
CA LYS A 252 11.46 24.41 -17.97
C LYS A 252 10.44 24.88 -19.01
N PHE A 253 10.37 24.21 -20.16
CA PHE A 253 9.37 24.51 -21.16
C PHE A 253 7.99 24.15 -20.61
N ARG A 254 7.11 25.14 -20.59
CA ARG A 254 5.73 25.03 -20.12
C ARG A 254 4.79 25.82 -21.00
N ILE A 255 3.54 25.38 -21.03
CA ILE A 255 2.40 26.10 -21.57
C ILE A 255 1.37 26.16 -20.45
N SER A 256 0.98 27.36 -20.06
CA SER A 256 -0.12 27.53 -19.12
C SER A 256 -1.44 27.56 -19.86
N VAL A 257 -2.47 27.05 -19.21
CA VAL A 257 -3.85 27.04 -19.71
C VAL A 257 -4.73 27.58 -18.60
N LEU A 258 -5.40 28.70 -18.86
CA LEU A 258 -6.47 29.18 -18.00
C LEU A 258 -7.77 28.47 -18.41
N VAL A 259 -8.41 27.85 -17.42
CA VAL A 259 -9.74 27.26 -17.54
C VAL A 259 -10.68 28.10 -16.70
N LEU A 260 -11.83 28.48 -17.25
CA LEU A 260 -12.79 29.36 -16.58
C LEU A 260 -14.22 28.87 -16.84
N THR A 261 -14.97 28.66 -15.76
CA THR A 261 -16.35 28.16 -15.79
C THR A 261 -17.21 28.91 -14.79
N ASN A 262 -18.50 29.07 -15.08
CA ASN A 262 -19.44 29.54 -14.07
C ASN A 262 -19.76 28.45 -13.04
N ALA A 263 -20.34 28.83 -11.90
CA ALA A 263 -20.57 27.92 -10.77
C ALA A 263 -21.60 26.82 -11.09
N THR A 264 -22.51 27.06 -12.03
CA THR A 264 -23.47 26.05 -12.51
C THR A 264 -22.87 25.11 -13.57
N GLY A 265 -21.71 25.47 -14.16
CA GLY A 265 -21.05 24.72 -15.23
C GLY A 265 -21.73 24.83 -16.59
N THR A 266 -22.77 25.66 -16.73
CA THR A 266 -23.51 25.85 -17.98
C THR A 266 -22.71 26.65 -19.01
N GLU A 267 -21.87 27.57 -18.55
CA GLU A 267 -21.01 28.38 -19.42
C GLU A 267 -19.54 28.10 -19.11
N LYS A 268 -18.80 27.75 -20.17
CA LYS A 268 -17.35 27.52 -20.13
C LYS A 268 -16.70 28.44 -21.13
N ARG A 269 -15.77 29.27 -20.66
CA ARG A 269 -14.98 30.13 -21.54
C ARG A 269 -14.00 29.27 -22.34
N LYS A 270 -13.58 29.79 -23.50
CA LYS A 270 -12.55 29.16 -24.31
C LYS A 270 -11.25 29.08 -23.52
N LEU A 271 -10.48 28.02 -23.78
CA LEU A 271 -9.19 27.83 -23.14
C LEU A 271 -8.21 28.89 -23.62
N LEU A 272 -7.69 29.66 -22.66
CA LEU A 272 -6.64 30.63 -22.93
C LEU A 272 -5.28 29.98 -22.71
N PHE A 273 -4.51 29.85 -23.79
CA PHE A 273 -3.16 29.30 -23.78
C PHE A 273 -2.14 30.42 -23.60
N ILE A 274 -1.22 30.25 -22.65
CA ILE A 274 -0.11 31.19 -22.43
C ILE A 274 1.20 30.45 -22.64
N GLY A 275 1.98 30.90 -23.62
CA GLY A 275 3.30 30.34 -23.88
C GLY A 275 4.40 31.38 -23.86
N ARG A 276 5.63 30.90 -24.07
CA ARG A 276 6.83 31.73 -23.95
C ARG A 276 7.02 32.73 -25.09
N PHE A 277 6.59 32.37 -26.30
CA PHE A 277 6.93 33.07 -27.53
C PHE A 277 5.67 33.53 -28.24
N ARG A 278 5.63 34.78 -28.68
CA ARG A 278 4.51 35.33 -29.46
C ARG A 278 4.12 34.47 -30.67
N ARG A 279 5.12 33.90 -31.35
CA ARG A 279 4.95 32.99 -32.50
C ARG A 279 5.69 31.70 -32.25
N PRO A 280 5.03 30.68 -31.67
CA PRO A 280 5.64 29.39 -31.38
C PRO A 280 6.20 28.72 -32.63
N ARG A 281 7.38 28.09 -32.50
CA ARG A 281 8.02 27.38 -33.63
C ARG A 281 7.20 26.16 -34.10
N CYS A 282 6.47 25.50 -33.20
CA CYS A 282 5.59 24.38 -33.53
C CYS A 282 4.44 24.76 -34.47
N PHE A 283 4.10 26.04 -34.58
CA PHE A 283 3.11 26.54 -35.54
C PHE A 283 3.76 27.12 -36.79
N ASN A 284 5.02 26.76 -37.11
CA ASN A 284 5.78 27.32 -38.22
C ASN A 284 5.83 28.86 -38.18
N LYS A 285 5.91 29.43 -36.96
CA LYS A 285 5.87 30.88 -36.70
C LYS A 285 4.57 31.57 -37.19
N LYS A 286 3.51 30.82 -37.47
CA LYS A 286 2.18 31.37 -37.73
C LYS A 286 1.55 31.88 -36.43
N ASP A 287 0.58 32.76 -36.59
CA ASP A 287 -0.20 33.29 -35.47
C ASP A 287 -1.15 32.19 -34.94
N PRO A 288 -1.12 31.86 -33.63
CA PRO A 288 -2.05 30.89 -33.04
C PRO A 288 -3.53 31.22 -33.28
N ALA A 289 -3.89 32.50 -33.41
CA ALA A 289 -5.27 32.91 -33.72
C ALA A 289 -5.71 32.50 -35.14
N ARG A 290 -4.75 32.20 -36.03
CA ARG A 290 -5.00 31.74 -37.41
C ARG A 290 -4.93 30.22 -37.56
N MET A 291 -4.76 29.49 -36.45
CA MET A 291 -4.80 28.03 -36.46
C MET A 291 -6.24 27.55 -36.69
N ARG A 292 -6.41 26.29 -37.07
CA ARG A 292 -7.73 25.66 -37.20
C ARG A 292 -7.80 24.45 -36.26
N PRO A 293 -8.55 24.52 -35.15
CA PRO A 293 -9.35 25.67 -34.68
C PRO A 293 -8.50 26.86 -34.20
N PRO A 294 -9.04 28.10 -34.21
CA PRO A 294 -8.36 29.28 -33.65
C PRO A 294 -8.06 29.08 -32.18
N LEU A 295 -6.83 29.38 -31.77
CA LEU A 295 -6.41 29.28 -30.38
C LEU A 295 -6.39 30.67 -29.75
N GLU A 296 -7.06 30.84 -28.61
CA GLU A 296 -6.85 32.00 -27.76
C GLU A 296 -5.48 31.86 -27.11
N TYR A 297 -4.53 32.65 -27.61
CA TYR A 297 -3.14 32.56 -27.20
C TYR A 297 -2.61 33.91 -26.75
N ARG A 298 -1.88 33.91 -25.65
CA ARG A 298 -1.07 35.03 -25.17
C ARG A 298 0.35 34.60 -24.93
N PHE A 299 1.26 35.56 -24.92
CA PHE A 299 2.67 35.30 -24.70
C PHE A 299 3.19 36.08 -23.52
N ASN A 300 4.02 35.41 -22.74
CA ASN A 300 4.79 36.01 -21.67
C ASN A 300 6.13 35.29 -21.64
N LYS A 301 7.26 35.98 -21.41
CA LYS A 301 8.60 35.33 -21.31
C LYS A 301 8.62 34.18 -20.30
N LYS A 302 7.80 34.27 -19.24
CA LYS A 302 7.64 33.23 -18.22
C LYS A 302 6.57 32.19 -18.57
N ALA A 303 5.74 32.38 -19.59
CA ALA A 303 4.60 31.52 -19.92
C ALA A 303 3.71 31.28 -18.69
N TRP A 304 3.26 32.37 -18.07
CA TRP A 304 2.40 32.43 -16.88
C TRP A 304 1.37 33.53 -17.04
N MET A 305 0.23 33.39 -16.36
CA MET A 305 -0.75 34.46 -16.25
C MET A 305 -0.12 35.71 -15.63
N THR A 306 -0.55 36.87 -16.11
CA THR A 306 -0.17 38.18 -15.56
C THR A 306 -1.42 39.03 -15.45
N GLY A 307 -1.45 40.01 -14.54
CA GLY A 307 -2.60 40.92 -14.39
C GLY A 307 -3.05 41.53 -15.72
N VAL A 308 -2.09 41.97 -16.55
CA VAL A 308 -2.38 42.50 -17.90
C VAL A 308 -3.10 41.50 -18.80
N ILE A 309 -2.75 40.20 -18.75
CA ILE A 309 -3.42 39.16 -19.56
C ILE A 309 -4.79 38.82 -18.98
N PHE A 310 -4.96 38.94 -17.67
CA PHE A 310 -6.21 38.65 -16.97
C PHE A 310 -7.25 39.77 -17.14
N GLU A 311 -6.80 41.01 -17.30
CA GLU A 311 -7.67 42.19 -17.53
C GLU A 311 -8.16 42.34 -18.97
N GLU A 312 -7.48 41.72 -19.94
CA GLU A 312 -7.88 41.67 -21.36
C GLU A 312 -9.15 40.85 -21.62
#